data_AF-X6GRB4-F1
#
_entry.id   AF-X6GRB4-F1
#
_cell.length_a   1.000
_cell.length_b   1.000
_cell.length_c   1.000
_cell.angle_alpha   90.00
_cell.angle_beta   90.00
_cell.angle_gamma   90.00
#
_symmetry.space_group_name_H-M   'P 1'
#
loop_
_entity.id
_entity.type
_entity.pdbx_description
1 polymer ?
#
loop_
_entity_poly.entity_id
_entity_poly.type
_entity_poly.pdbx_seq_one_letter_code
_entity_poly.pdbx_strand_id
1 'polypeptide(L)'
;MRAEVVPDKGIYQMYQNRSWLWGREGAGYFAVQRRQFSAWTSDKARKLGYGDGIWFIPGGGKLCFRAKWHGAGGDSNALSCFEHRQAGRILYQRRVPDGEWYVFRSSHRNLADAFMKLKHGDYVSRKQSRIKAK
;
A
#
# COMPACT_ATOMS: atom_id res chain seq x y z
N MET A 1 25.85 -6.72 -7.95
CA MET A 1 24.85 -7.63 -7.32
C MET A 1 23.52 -7.45 -8.05
N ARG A 2 22.89 -8.54 -8.50
CA ARG A 2 21.57 -8.51 -9.13
C ARG A 2 20.50 -8.45 -8.03
N ALA A 3 19.47 -7.62 -8.19
CA ALA A 3 18.35 -7.60 -7.25
C ALA A 3 17.46 -8.83 -7.48
N GLU A 4 17.24 -9.61 -6.44
CA GLU A 4 16.45 -10.84 -6.44
C GLU A 4 14.98 -10.56 -6.15
N VAL A 5 14.10 -11.41 -6.65
CA VAL A 5 12.66 -11.31 -6.38
C VAL A 5 12.40 -11.61 -4.90
N VAL A 6 11.65 -10.74 -4.23
CA VAL A 6 11.24 -11.02 -2.85
C VAL A 6 10.18 -12.14 -2.85
N PRO A 7 10.32 -13.20 -2.05
CA PRO A 7 9.33 -14.26 -1.97
C PRO A 7 7.98 -13.79 -1.44
N ASP A 8 6.91 -14.46 -1.82
CA ASP A 8 5.53 -14.13 -1.41
C ASP A 8 5.34 -14.08 0.10
N LYS A 9 6.01 -14.98 0.84
CA LYS A 9 6.04 -14.94 2.31
C LYS A 9 6.64 -13.63 2.84
N GLY A 10 7.69 -13.12 2.19
CA GLY A 10 8.31 -11.84 2.51
C GLY A 10 7.36 -10.68 2.24
N ILE A 11 6.69 -10.67 1.08
CA ILE A 11 5.64 -9.68 0.78
C ILE A 11 4.54 -9.74 1.83
N TYR A 12 4.03 -10.92 2.16
CA TYR A 12 3.00 -11.10 3.17
C TYR A 12 3.41 -10.51 4.52
N GLN A 13 4.61 -10.84 5.01
CA GLN A 13 5.12 -10.35 6.28
C GLN A 13 5.29 -8.83 6.33
N MET A 14 5.56 -8.19 5.20
CA MET A 14 5.71 -6.73 5.13
C MET A 14 4.39 -5.99 5.33
N TYR A 15 3.28 -6.54 4.82
CA TYR A 15 2.00 -5.83 4.73
C TYR A 15 0.91 -6.34 5.68
N GLN A 16 0.99 -7.61 6.15
CA GLN A 16 -0.05 -8.20 6.99
C GLN A 16 -0.41 -7.36 8.21
N ASN A 17 -1.69 -7.02 8.37
CA ASN A 17 -2.23 -6.21 9.47
C ASN A 17 -1.44 -4.89 9.66
N ARG A 18 -1.01 -4.28 8.55
CA ARG A 18 -0.36 -2.96 8.56
C ARG A 18 -1.13 -1.96 7.72
N SER A 19 -1.06 -0.69 8.14
CA SER A 19 -1.42 0.44 7.31
C SER A 19 -0.18 1.01 6.61
N TRP A 20 -0.29 1.27 5.31
CA TRP A 20 0.65 2.07 4.56
C TRP A 20 0.18 3.53 4.55
N LEU A 21 0.96 4.39 5.20
CA LEU A 21 0.65 5.81 5.32
C LEU A 21 1.20 6.57 4.11
N TRP A 22 0.34 7.27 3.39
CA TRP A 22 0.71 8.04 2.19
C TRP A 22 0.92 9.54 2.51
N GLY A 23 1.29 9.86 3.74
CA GLY A 23 1.43 11.24 4.19
C GLY A 23 0.12 11.81 4.72
N ARG A 24 -0.22 13.03 4.31
CA ARG A 24 -1.47 13.70 4.67
C ARG A 24 -2.61 13.34 3.72
N GLU A 25 -2.27 12.70 2.61
CA GLU A 25 -3.11 12.45 1.44
C GLU A 25 -3.88 11.14 1.55
N GLY A 26 -3.53 10.23 2.46
CA GLY A 26 -4.26 8.97 2.60
C GLY A 26 -3.53 7.90 3.39
N ALA A 27 -4.21 6.77 3.54
CA ALA A 27 -3.62 5.53 4.00
C ALA A 27 -4.43 4.33 3.50
N GLY A 28 -3.76 3.20 3.30
CA GLY A 28 -4.37 1.91 2.99
C GLY A 28 -4.04 0.88 4.06
N TYR A 29 -5.01 0.06 4.47
CA TYR A 29 -4.88 -1.00 5.47
C TYR A 29 -5.05 -2.37 4.83
N PHE A 30 -4.11 -3.26 5.12
CA PHE A 30 -4.02 -4.60 4.55
C PHE A 30 -4.38 -5.65 5.61
N ALA A 31 -5.68 -5.84 5.86
CA ALA A 31 -6.15 -6.79 6.86
C ALA A 31 -5.90 -8.23 6.42
N VAL A 32 -5.38 -9.07 7.32
CA VAL A 32 -5.25 -10.51 7.04
C VAL A 32 -6.62 -11.15 6.87
N GLN A 33 -7.59 -10.76 7.70
CA GLN A 33 -8.95 -11.27 7.64
C GLN A 33 -9.54 -11.01 6.25
N ARG A 34 -9.92 -12.09 5.56
CA ARG A 34 -10.50 -12.08 4.22
C ARG A 34 -9.68 -11.31 3.17
N ARG A 35 -8.40 -11.08 3.42
CA ARG A 35 -7.54 -10.25 2.57
C ARG A 35 -8.13 -8.86 2.28
N GLN A 36 -8.86 -8.29 3.23
CA GLN A 36 -9.55 -7.03 3.03
C GLN A 36 -8.54 -5.88 2.88
N PHE A 37 -8.77 -5.03 1.89
CA PHE A 37 -8.11 -3.75 1.73
C PHE A 37 -9.12 -2.64 2.00
N SER A 38 -8.75 -1.72 2.89
CA SER A 38 -9.51 -0.50 3.16
C SER A 38 -8.61 0.70 2.95
N ALA A 39 -9.15 1.82 2.49
CA ALA A 39 -8.38 3.04 2.32
C ALA A 39 -9.21 4.30 2.55
N TRP A 40 -8.53 5.38 2.89
CA TRP A 40 -9.05 6.74 2.73
C TRP A 40 -8.04 7.59 1.97
N THR A 41 -8.53 8.56 1.22
CA THR A 41 -7.73 9.53 0.47
C THR A 41 -8.25 10.94 0.69
N SER A 42 -7.38 11.92 0.41
CA SER A 42 -7.70 13.34 0.33
C SER A 42 -7.01 13.91 -0.90
N ASP A 43 -7.77 14.59 -1.76
CA ASP A 43 -7.17 15.33 -2.87
C ASP A 43 -6.58 16.67 -2.40
N LYS A 44 -5.97 17.43 -3.35
CA LYS A 44 -5.39 18.76 -3.08
C LYS A 44 -6.43 19.78 -2.61
N ALA A 45 -7.69 19.62 -3.01
CA ALA A 45 -8.82 20.45 -2.59
C ALA A 45 -9.45 19.96 -1.27
N ARG A 46 -8.80 19.01 -0.56
CA ARG A 46 -9.25 18.39 0.69
C ARG A 46 -10.57 17.63 0.57
N LYS A 47 -10.95 17.23 -0.65
CA LYS A 47 -12.09 16.34 -0.86
C LYS A 47 -11.68 14.94 -0.46
N LEU A 48 -12.47 14.34 0.40
CA LEU A 48 -12.20 13.03 0.96
C LEU A 48 -12.79 11.94 0.06
N GLY A 49 -12.08 10.82 0.00
CA GLY A 49 -12.55 9.60 -0.63
C GLY A 49 -12.21 8.38 0.22
N TYR A 50 -12.82 7.25 -0.11
CA TYR A 50 -12.53 5.97 0.50
C TYR A 50 -12.45 4.85 -0.52
N GLY A 51 -11.75 3.79 -0.18
CA GLY A 51 -11.63 2.59 -1.02
C GLY A 51 -11.98 1.35 -0.23
N ASP A 52 -12.83 0.49 -0.78
CA ASP A 52 -13.12 -0.84 -0.25
C ASP A 52 -12.68 -1.90 -1.26
N GLY A 53 -11.97 -2.92 -0.80
CA GLY A 53 -11.41 -3.90 -1.71
C GLY A 53 -10.72 -5.07 -1.05
N ILE A 54 -9.85 -5.68 -1.84
CA ILE A 54 -9.00 -6.79 -1.43
C ILE A 54 -7.55 -6.54 -1.81
N TRP A 55 -6.63 -7.16 -1.09
CA TRP A 55 -5.22 -7.25 -1.45
C TRP A 55 -4.78 -8.69 -1.66
N PHE A 56 -3.81 -8.91 -2.52
CA PHE A 56 -3.35 -10.24 -2.87
C PHE A 56 -1.90 -10.20 -3.35
N ILE A 57 -1.28 -11.38 -3.40
CA ILE A 57 0.12 -11.57 -3.77
C ILE A 57 0.13 -12.54 -4.95
N PRO A 58 0.19 -12.04 -6.20
CA PRO A 58 0.10 -12.89 -7.39
C PRO A 58 1.44 -13.53 -7.78
N GLY A 59 2.43 -13.60 -6.87
CA GLY A 59 3.77 -14.06 -7.17
C GLY A 59 4.71 -12.99 -7.74
N GLY A 60 5.98 -13.35 -7.90
CA GLY A 60 7.00 -12.50 -8.52
C GLY A 60 7.31 -11.22 -7.73
N GLY A 61 7.23 -11.27 -6.39
CA GLY A 61 7.52 -10.14 -5.51
C GLY A 61 6.48 -9.02 -5.55
N LYS A 62 5.26 -9.31 -6.02
CA LYS A 62 4.21 -8.32 -6.17
C LYS A 62 3.26 -8.30 -4.98
N LEU A 63 2.97 -7.10 -4.49
CA LEU A 63 1.74 -6.80 -3.75
C LEU A 63 0.77 -6.16 -4.72
N CYS A 64 -0.47 -6.65 -4.79
CA CYS A 64 -1.54 -5.98 -5.52
C CYS A 64 -2.74 -5.72 -4.61
N PHE A 65 -3.49 -4.66 -4.89
CA PHE A 65 -4.79 -4.43 -4.31
C PHE A 65 -5.74 -3.84 -5.35
N ARG A 66 -6.98 -4.33 -5.32
CA ARG A 66 -8.08 -3.85 -6.15
C ARG A 66 -9.15 -3.31 -5.23
N ALA A 67 -9.57 -2.08 -5.46
CA ALA A 67 -10.59 -1.41 -4.66
C ALA A 67 -11.59 -0.68 -5.53
N LYS A 68 -12.84 -0.62 -5.05
CA LYS A 68 -13.82 0.36 -5.48
C LYS A 68 -13.58 1.62 -4.67
N TRP A 69 -13.22 2.70 -5.36
CA TRP A 69 -12.97 4.01 -4.82
C TRP A 69 -14.22 4.86 -4.93
N HIS A 70 -14.53 5.57 -3.86
CA HIS A 70 -15.65 6.49 -3.72
C HIS A 70 -15.10 7.86 -3.39
N GLY A 71 -15.49 8.89 -4.13
CA GLY A 71 -15.03 10.25 -3.91
C GLY A 71 -15.86 11.26 -4.69
N ALA A 72 -15.47 12.54 -4.61
CA ALA A 72 -16.23 13.64 -5.21
C ALA A 72 -16.37 13.58 -6.75
N GLY A 73 -15.48 12.86 -7.43
CA GLY A 73 -15.55 12.61 -8.88
C GLY A 73 -16.40 11.40 -9.27
N GLY A 74 -17.06 10.75 -8.31
CA GLY A 74 -17.82 9.52 -8.51
C GLY A 74 -17.05 8.26 -8.12
N ASP A 75 -17.68 7.12 -8.42
CA ASP A 75 -17.15 5.79 -8.11
C ASP A 75 -16.24 5.27 -9.23
N SER A 76 -15.13 4.62 -8.87
CA SER A 76 -14.23 3.99 -9.84
C SER A 76 -13.57 2.73 -9.28
N ASN A 77 -13.35 1.73 -10.14
CA ASN A 77 -12.57 0.55 -9.76
C ASN A 77 -11.12 0.77 -10.20
N ALA A 78 -10.16 0.50 -9.30
CA ALA A 78 -8.74 0.57 -9.64
C ALA A 78 -7.97 -0.62 -9.08
N LEU A 79 -7.06 -1.15 -9.89
CA LEU A 79 -6.04 -2.11 -9.51
C LEU A 79 -4.70 -1.38 -9.37
N SER A 80 -3.99 -1.60 -8.28
CA SER A 80 -2.63 -1.11 -8.09
C SER A 80 -1.73 -2.27 -7.68
N CYS A 81 -0.57 -2.36 -8.32
CA CYS A 81 0.42 -3.41 -8.07
C CYS A 81 1.81 -2.78 -7.84
N PHE A 82 2.54 -3.34 -6.89
CA PHE A 82 3.88 -2.92 -6.52
C PHE A 82 4.82 -4.13 -6.50
N GLU A 83 5.84 -4.11 -7.35
CA GLU A 83 6.89 -5.14 -7.40
C GLU A 83 8.00 -4.80 -6.40
N HIS A 84 8.55 -5.83 -5.76
CA HIS A 84 9.64 -5.70 -4.79
C HIS A 84 10.81 -6.60 -5.17
N ARG A 85 12.01 -6.04 -5.09
CA ARG A 85 13.28 -6.77 -5.28
C ARG A 85 14.28 -6.42 -4.21
N GLN A 86 15.15 -7.35 -3.86
CA GLN A 86 16.14 -7.17 -2.81
C GLN A 86 17.55 -7.36 -3.36
N ALA A 87 18.45 -6.41 -3.08
CA ALA A 87 19.88 -6.55 -3.33
C ALA A 87 20.64 -6.37 -2.02
N GLY A 88 21.19 -7.47 -1.48
CA GLY A 88 21.77 -7.48 -0.15
C GLY A 88 20.76 -7.07 0.91
N ARG A 89 21.01 -5.96 1.61
CA ARG A 89 20.11 -5.39 2.64
C ARG A 89 19.12 -4.34 2.12
N ILE A 90 19.28 -3.91 0.87
CA ILE A 90 18.44 -2.87 0.27
C ILE A 90 17.21 -3.52 -0.38
N LEU A 91 16.04 -3.02 -0.04
CA LEU A 91 14.77 -3.42 -0.64
C LEU A 91 14.30 -2.32 -1.59
N TYR A 92 14.06 -2.68 -2.84
CA TYR A 92 13.53 -1.81 -3.88
C TYR A 92 12.05 -2.09 -4.06
N GLN A 93 11.29 -1.05 -4.41
CA GLN A 93 9.91 -1.16 -4.85
C GLN A 93 9.72 -0.36 -6.13
N ARG A 94 8.78 -0.80 -6.96
CA ARG A 94 8.30 -0.10 -8.15
C ARG A 94 6.79 -0.28 -8.26
N ARG A 95 6.07 0.75 -8.72
CA ARG A 95 4.67 0.59 -9.18
C ARG A 95 4.66 -0.08 -10.56
N VAL A 96 3.78 -1.05 -10.79
CA VAL A 96 3.66 -1.75 -12.08
C VAL A 96 2.52 -1.14 -12.90
N PRO A 97 2.64 -1.01 -14.25
CA PRO A 97 3.79 -1.43 -15.05
C PRO A 97 4.92 -0.40 -15.16
N ASP A 98 4.61 0.89 -15.06
CA ASP A 98 5.49 1.96 -15.58
C ASP A 98 6.19 2.79 -14.50
N GLY A 99 6.15 2.36 -13.23
CA GLY A 99 6.81 3.07 -12.15
C GLY A 99 8.33 2.88 -12.20
N GLU A 100 9.06 3.86 -11.68
CA GLU A 100 10.50 3.73 -11.49
C GLU A 100 10.82 2.89 -10.23
N TRP A 101 11.97 2.22 -10.26
CA TRP A 101 12.51 1.56 -9.08
C TRP A 101 13.03 2.59 -8.09
N TYR A 102 12.63 2.46 -6.84
CA TYR A 102 13.14 3.31 -5.76
C TYR A 102 13.48 2.49 -4.51
N VAL A 103 14.32 3.04 -3.65
CA VAL A 103 14.69 2.41 -2.37
C VAL A 103 13.48 2.45 -1.45
N PHE A 104 12.87 1.28 -1.23
CA PHE A 104 11.76 1.11 -0.31
C PHE A 104 12.26 0.97 1.12
N ARG A 105 13.38 0.24 1.32
CA ARG A 105 14.10 0.13 2.59
C ARG A 105 15.60 0.18 2.34
N SER A 106 16.27 1.13 2.98
CA SER A 106 17.71 1.32 2.97
C SER A 106 18.43 0.21 3.74
N SER A 107 19.73 0.03 3.49
CA SER A 107 20.58 -0.95 4.19
C SER A 107 20.77 -0.61 5.68
N HIS A 108 20.75 0.69 6.01
CA HIS A 108 20.73 1.21 7.37
C HIS A 108 19.37 1.82 7.69
N ARG A 109 19.03 1.94 8.98
CA ARG A 109 17.76 2.54 9.40
C ARG A 109 17.67 3.99 8.91
N ASN A 110 16.78 4.25 7.96
CA ASN A 110 16.48 5.58 7.44
C ASN A 110 15.00 5.89 7.66
N LEU A 111 14.70 6.94 8.42
CA LEU A 111 13.31 7.32 8.75
C LEU A 111 12.54 7.83 7.53
N ALA A 112 13.23 8.23 6.46
CA ALA A 112 12.62 8.66 5.21
C ALA A 112 12.16 7.50 4.32
N ASP A 113 12.60 6.27 4.59
CA ASP A 113 12.24 5.09 3.80
C ASP A 113 10.71 4.90 3.77
N ALA A 114 10.18 4.59 2.59
CA ALA A 114 8.76 4.28 2.46
C ALA A 114 8.34 3.05 3.30
N PHE A 115 9.26 2.11 3.55
CA PHE A 115 9.05 1.01 4.48
C PHE A 115 8.70 1.48 5.89
N MET A 116 9.25 2.61 6.35
CA MET A 116 8.93 3.18 7.68
C MET A 116 7.50 3.72 7.78
N LYS A 117 6.84 3.93 6.63
CA LYS A 117 5.43 4.32 6.52
C LYS A 117 4.47 3.12 6.58
N LEU A 118 4.98 1.89 6.63
CA LEU A 118 4.20 0.70 6.98
C LEU A 118 4.14 0.56 8.50
N LYS A 119 2.98 0.81 9.10
CA LYS A 119 2.75 0.74 10.54
C LYS A 119 1.82 -0.42 10.88
N HIS A 120 2.17 -1.20 11.90
CA HIS A 120 1.31 -2.26 12.39
C HIS A 120 0.05 -1.68 13.04
N GLY A 121 -1.11 -2.25 12.70
CA GLY A 121 -2.42 -1.80 13.16
C GLY A 121 -3.23 -1.08 12.08
N ASP A 122 -4.49 -0.83 12.41
CA ASP A 122 -5.47 -0.18 11.53
C ASP A 122 -5.54 1.33 11.82
N TYR A 123 -4.92 2.11 10.94
CA TYR A 123 -4.96 3.58 10.95
C TYR A 123 -5.97 4.15 9.93
N VAL A 124 -6.83 3.30 9.35
CA VAL A 124 -7.67 3.63 8.21
C VAL A 124 -9.14 3.61 8.57
N SER A 125 -9.63 2.51 9.16
CA SER A 125 -11.07 2.22 9.25
C SER A 125 -11.85 3.32 9.96
N ARG A 126 -11.32 3.89 11.06
CA ARG A 126 -11.97 5.00 11.76
C ARG A 126 -12.22 6.21 10.87
N LYS A 127 -11.24 6.60 10.03
CA LYS A 127 -11.40 7.74 9.12
C LYS A 127 -12.27 7.38 7.93
N GLN A 128 -12.13 6.15 7.41
CA GLN A 128 -12.97 5.62 6.35
C GLN A 128 -14.47 5.66 6.72
N SER A 129 -14.84 5.13 7.90
CA SER A 129 -16.23 5.12 8.38
C SER A 129 -16.81 6.53 8.51
N ARG A 130 -16.00 7.51 8.93
CA ARG A 130 -16.43 8.92 9.00
C ARG A 130 -16.69 9.54 7.62
N ILE A 131 -15.99 9.09 6.59
CA ILE A 131 -16.21 9.56 5.21
C ILE A 131 -17.48 8.90 4.67
N LYS A 132 -17.70 7.61 4.93
CA LYS A 132 -18.90 6.86 4.52
C LYS A 132 -20.21 7.38 5.13
N ALA A 133 -20.14 7.93 6.33
CA ALA A 133 -21.30 8.44 7.06
C ALA A 133 -21.72 9.86 6.65
N LYS A 134 -20.99 10.50 5.73
CA LYS A 134 -21.33 11.79 5.15
C LYS A 134 -22.02 11.60 3.80
#